data_AF-A0A391PI14-F1
#
_entry.id   AF-A0A391PI14-F1
#
_cell.length_a   1.000
_cell.length_b   1.000
_cell.length_c   1.000
_cell.angle_alpha   90.00
_cell.angle_beta   90.00
_cell.angle_gamma   90.00
#
_symmetry.space_group_name_H-M   'P 1'
#
loop_
_entity.id
_entity.type
_entity.pdbx_description
1 polymer ?
#
loop_
_entity_poly.entity_id
_entity_poly.type
_entity_poly.pdbx_seq_one_letter_code
_entity_poly.pdbx_strand_id
1 'polypeptide(L)'
;MLIGRECASPAIIGSSEINRRRNEFGIDAVDALTYPEQVKIARLLCSPSFLDKATDPGTSSAQRSSLVATELEKIIPVRDDADPWRATNRVGTAITHLTARRRDARIYGVPMRDTYYNILRFLDKPQDNQL
;
A
#
# COMPACT_ATOMS: atom_id res chain seq x y z
N MET A 1 1.84 -7.25 8.31
CA MET A 1 1.59 -5.82 8.08
C MET A 1 0.07 -5.64 7.96
N LEU A 2 -0.58 -5.01 8.95
CA LEU A 2 -2.06 -4.99 9.07
C LEU A 2 -2.74 -4.38 7.83
N ILE A 3 -2.20 -3.27 7.33
CA ILE A 3 -2.76 -2.53 6.19
C ILE A 3 -2.81 -3.34 4.89
N GLY A 4 -1.87 -4.25 4.66
CA GLY A 4 -1.90 -5.13 3.47
C GLY A 4 -3.14 -6.04 3.47
N ARG A 5 -3.46 -6.62 4.63
CA ARG A 5 -4.67 -7.43 4.82
C ARG A 5 -5.93 -6.59 4.71
N GLU A 6 -5.93 -5.40 5.32
CA GLU A 6 -7.07 -4.49 5.23
C GLU A 6 -7.31 -4.02 3.79
N CYS A 7 -6.27 -3.84 2.98
CA CYS A 7 -6.44 -3.36 1.60
C CYS A 7 -6.74 -4.46 0.57
N ALA A 8 -6.71 -5.74 0.99
CA ALA A 8 -6.94 -6.90 0.13
C ALA A 8 -7.99 -7.83 0.77
N SER A 9 -9.23 -7.34 0.86
CA SER A 9 -10.38 -8.12 1.31
C SER A 9 -11.29 -8.48 0.14
N PRO A 10 -12.18 -9.49 0.28
CA PRO A 10 -13.18 -9.80 -0.75
C PRO A 10 -14.06 -8.62 -1.13
N ALA A 11 -14.38 -7.74 -0.16
CA ALA A 11 -15.16 -6.53 -0.39
C ALA A 11 -14.42 -5.46 -1.21
N ILE A 12 -13.10 -5.60 -1.41
CA ILE A 12 -12.28 -4.73 -2.27
C ILE A 12 -11.98 -5.43 -3.59
N ILE A 13 -11.60 -6.70 -3.54
CA ILE A 13 -11.18 -7.50 -4.71
C ILE A 13 -12.38 -7.90 -5.58
N GLY A 14 -13.58 -7.95 -5.01
CA GLY A 14 -14.80 -8.40 -5.67
C GLY A 14 -15.07 -9.88 -5.40
N SER A 15 -16.33 -10.20 -5.11
CA SER A 15 -16.81 -11.56 -4.91
C SER A 15 -16.64 -12.42 -6.17
N SER A 16 -16.78 -11.82 -7.36
CA SER A 16 -16.60 -12.49 -8.65
C SER A 16 -15.20 -13.08 -8.80
N GLU A 17 -14.16 -12.31 -8.45
CA GLU A 17 -12.77 -12.74 -8.51
C GLU A 17 -12.46 -13.80 -7.45
N ILE A 18 -13.00 -13.66 -6.24
CA ILE A 18 -12.83 -14.68 -5.19
C ILE A 18 -13.44 -16.01 -5.60
N ASN A 19 -14.66 -15.99 -6.17
CA ASN A 19 -15.31 -17.19 -6.66
C ASN A 19 -14.56 -17.81 -7.84
N ARG A 20 -14.05 -16.99 -8.77
CA ARG A 20 -13.21 -17.44 -9.89
C ARG A 20 -11.98 -18.20 -9.38
N ARG A 21 -11.24 -17.63 -8.42
CA ARG A 21 -10.04 -18.24 -7.84
C ARG A 21 -10.37 -19.51 -7.03
N ARG A 22 -11.47 -19.51 -6.27
CA ARG A 22 -11.93 -20.71 -5.56
C ARG A 22 -12.15 -21.86 -6.54
N ASN A 23 -12.85 -21.60 -7.64
CA ASN A 23 -13.16 -22.61 -8.66
C ASN A 23 -11.90 -23.07 -9.41
N GLU A 24 -10.96 -22.16 -9.70
CA GLU A 24 -9.72 -22.47 -10.41
C GLU A 24 -8.73 -23.28 -9.57
N PHE A 25 -8.55 -22.92 -8.30
CA PHE A 25 -7.49 -23.48 -7.45
C PHE A 25 -8.00 -24.50 -6.43
N GLY A 26 -9.31 -24.66 -6.25
CA GLY A 26 -9.89 -25.54 -5.23
C GLY A 26 -9.57 -25.12 -3.79
N ILE A 27 -9.35 -23.82 -3.56
CA ILE A 27 -8.99 -23.27 -2.25
C ILE A 27 -10.21 -22.57 -1.62
N ASP A 28 -10.67 -23.06 -0.47
CA ASP A 28 -11.78 -22.43 0.27
C ASP A 28 -11.35 -21.29 1.17
N ALA A 29 -10.09 -21.30 1.62
CA ALA A 29 -9.53 -20.33 2.54
C ALA A 29 -9.45 -18.93 1.91
N VAL A 30 -10.34 -18.03 2.29
CA VAL A 30 -10.43 -16.66 1.76
C VAL A 30 -9.14 -15.86 1.96
N ASP A 31 -8.47 -16.01 3.11
CA ASP A 31 -7.20 -15.34 3.37
C ASP A 31 -6.11 -15.78 2.37
N ALA A 32 -6.13 -17.04 1.90
CA ALA A 32 -5.22 -17.52 0.87
C ALA A 32 -5.60 -16.98 -0.53
N LEU A 33 -6.90 -16.86 -0.82
CA LEU A 33 -7.39 -16.32 -2.08
C LEU A 33 -7.09 -14.82 -2.26
N THR A 34 -6.96 -14.05 -1.17
CA THR A 34 -6.61 -12.62 -1.21
C THR A 34 -5.13 -12.33 -0.96
N TYR A 35 -4.36 -13.36 -0.59
CA TYR A 35 -2.95 -13.24 -0.27
C TYR A 35 -2.10 -12.59 -1.38
N PRO A 36 -2.32 -12.86 -2.68
CA PRO A 36 -1.55 -12.21 -3.74
C PRO A 36 -1.60 -10.67 -3.67
N GLU A 37 -2.78 -10.09 -3.47
CA GLU A 37 -2.95 -8.65 -3.34
C GLU A 37 -2.34 -8.15 -2.02
N GLN A 38 -2.51 -8.88 -0.91
CA GLN A 38 -1.87 -8.54 0.37
C GLN A 38 -0.35 -8.38 0.23
N VAL A 39 0.30 -9.34 -0.46
CA VAL A 39 1.74 -9.31 -0.70
C VAL A 39 2.14 -8.19 -1.63
N LYS A 40 1.41 -7.97 -2.73
CA LYS A 40 1.70 -6.87 -3.67
C LYS A 40 1.59 -5.50 -3.00
N ILE A 41 0.57 -5.28 -2.17
CA ILE A 41 0.40 -4.03 -1.40
C ILE A 41 1.49 -3.89 -0.35
N ALA A 42 1.85 -4.96 0.36
CA ALA A 42 2.96 -4.95 1.30
C ALA A 42 4.28 -4.57 0.62
N ARG A 43 4.56 -5.14 -0.55
CA ARG A 43 5.74 -4.82 -1.36
C ARG A 43 5.74 -3.37 -1.82
N LEU A 44 4.61 -2.86 -2.32
CA LEU A 44 4.47 -1.45 -2.69
C LEU A 44 4.81 -0.52 -1.52
N LEU A 45 4.23 -0.78 -0.35
CA LEU A 45 4.44 0.03 0.85
C LEU A 45 5.83 -0.11 1.47
N CYS A 46 6.58 -1.16 1.13
CA CYS A 46 7.99 -1.31 1.53
C CYS A 46 8.96 -0.81 0.46
N SER A 47 8.48 -0.40 -0.72
CA SER A 47 9.33 0.09 -1.81
C SER A 47 9.87 1.48 -1.47
N PRO A 48 11.20 1.69 -1.42
CA PRO A 48 11.78 3.01 -1.14
C PRO A 48 11.35 4.07 -2.16
N SER A 49 11.27 3.72 -3.44
CA SER A 49 10.90 4.66 -4.51
C SER A 49 9.44 5.11 -4.43
N PHE A 50 8.54 4.21 -4.05
CA PHE A 50 7.14 4.55 -3.79
C PHE A 50 7.02 5.37 -2.52
N LEU A 51 7.61 4.91 -1.42
CA LEU A 51 7.56 5.61 -0.14
C LEU A 51 8.11 7.02 -0.27
N ASP A 52 9.23 7.21 -0.96
CA ASP A 52 9.86 8.52 -1.07
C ASP A 52 8.92 9.52 -1.75
N LYS A 53 8.36 9.15 -2.90
CA LYS A 53 7.42 9.99 -3.66
C LYS A 53 6.09 10.19 -2.94
N ALA A 54 5.50 9.10 -2.42
CA ALA A 54 4.18 9.15 -1.80
C ALA A 54 4.21 9.93 -0.48
N THR A 55 5.33 9.87 0.25
CA THR A 55 5.43 10.49 1.56
C THR A 55 6.16 11.84 1.57
N ASP A 56 6.66 12.32 0.43
CA ASP A 56 7.35 13.61 0.32
C ASP A 56 6.44 14.78 0.81
N PRO A 57 6.88 15.56 1.82
CA PRO A 57 6.15 16.75 2.27
C PRO A 57 5.97 17.84 1.20
N GLY A 58 6.80 17.87 0.15
CA GLY A 58 6.68 18.82 -0.96
C GLY A 58 5.61 18.45 -1.99
N THR A 59 5.19 17.19 -2.02
CA THR A 59 4.20 16.69 -2.99
C THR A 59 2.78 17.06 -2.56
N SER A 60 1.99 17.68 -3.46
CA SER A 60 0.62 18.09 -3.17
C SER A 60 -0.31 16.91 -2.86
N SER A 61 -1.40 17.17 -2.13
CA SER A 61 -2.40 16.14 -1.81
C SER A 61 -2.99 15.49 -3.08
N ALA A 62 -3.28 16.27 -4.12
CA ALA A 62 -3.83 15.77 -5.37
C ALA A 62 -2.86 14.83 -6.11
N GLN A 63 -1.59 15.24 -6.26
CA GLN A 63 -0.57 14.41 -6.91
C GLN A 63 -0.34 13.10 -6.16
N ARG A 64 -0.35 13.16 -4.83
CA ARG A 64 -0.18 12.00 -3.97
C ARG A 64 -1.35 11.03 -4.05
N SER A 65 -2.58 11.52 -3.98
CA SER A 65 -3.79 10.70 -4.16
C SER A 65 -3.80 10.02 -5.52
N SER A 66 -3.41 10.75 -6.57
CA SER A 66 -3.25 10.20 -7.92
C SER A 66 -2.18 9.12 -8.00
N LEU A 67 -1.01 9.33 -7.38
CA LEU A 67 0.06 8.33 -7.31
C LEU A 67 -0.41 7.06 -6.59
N VAL A 68 -1.05 7.18 -5.43
CA VAL A 68 -1.55 6.04 -4.66
C VAL A 68 -2.61 5.27 -5.45
N ALA A 69 -3.57 5.97 -6.06
CA ALA A 69 -4.61 5.35 -6.88
C ALA A 69 -3.98 4.57 -8.05
N THR A 70 -3.08 5.21 -8.80
CA THR A 70 -2.40 4.61 -9.95
C THR A 70 -1.63 3.34 -9.58
N GLU A 71 -0.93 3.33 -8.45
CA GLU A 71 -0.19 2.14 -8.02
C GLU A 71 -1.09 1.01 -7.52
N LEU A 72 -2.22 1.33 -6.88
CA LEU A 72 -3.16 0.30 -6.41
C LEU A 72 -4.03 -0.28 -7.53
N GLU A 73 -4.38 0.50 -8.55
CA GLU A 73 -5.08 0.01 -9.73
C GLU A 73 -4.30 -1.09 -10.46
N LYS A 74 -2.96 -1.08 -10.39
CA LYS A 74 -2.12 -2.16 -10.93
C LYS A 74 -2.18 -3.45 -10.12
N ILE A 75 -2.67 -3.39 -8.87
CA ILE A 75 -2.68 -4.50 -7.93
C ILE A 75 -4.07 -5.11 -7.83
N ILE A 76 -5.11 -4.27 -7.67
CA ILE A 76 -6.48 -4.73 -7.48
C ILE A 76 -7.06 -5.24 -8.81
N PRO A 77 -7.65 -6.44 -8.85
CA PRO A 77 -8.26 -6.97 -10.06
C PRO A 77 -9.38 -6.06 -10.61
N VAL A 78 -9.42 -5.91 -11.94
CA VAL A 78 -10.49 -5.17 -12.62
C VAL A 78 -11.74 -6.05 -12.70
N ARG A 79 -12.71 -5.76 -11.82
CA ARG A 79 -14.04 -6.38 -11.78
C ARG A 79 -15.10 -5.33 -11.50
N ASP A 80 -16.30 -5.57 -12.00
CA ASP A 80 -17.44 -4.67 -11.78
C ASP A 80 -17.86 -4.58 -10.31
N ASP A 81 -17.60 -5.64 -9.52
CA ASP A 81 -17.87 -5.70 -8.09
C ASP A 81 -16.63 -5.45 -7.22
N ALA A 82 -15.52 -4.99 -7.81
CA ALA A 82 -14.35 -4.54 -7.07
C ALA A 82 -14.47 -3.07 -6.65
N ASP A 83 -13.96 -2.75 -5.47
CA ASP A 83 -13.97 -1.42 -4.85
C ASP A 83 -12.53 -0.91 -4.63
N PRO A 84 -11.72 -0.67 -5.69
CA PRO A 84 -10.32 -0.28 -5.55
C PRO A 84 -10.13 1.03 -4.78
N TRP A 85 -11.10 1.95 -4.86
CA TRP A 85 -11.10 3.21 -4.12
C TRP A 85 -11.00 3.03 -2.60
N ARG A 86 -11.52 1.91 -2.05
CA ARG A 86 -11.41 1.60 -0.61
C ARG A 86 -9.97 1.30 -0.21
N ALA A 87 -9.23 0.57 -1.05
CA ALA A 87 -7.80 0.33 -0.84
C ALA A 87 -7.02 1.65 -0.96
N THR A 88 -7.34 2.47 -1.97
CA THR A 88 -6.75 3.80 -2.17
C THR A 88 -6.92 4.68 -0.94
N ASN A 89 -8.11 4.73 -0.36
CA ASN A 89 -8.37 5.53 0.84
C ASN A 89 -7.57 5.02 2.05
N ARG A 90 -7.54 3.70 2.28
CA ARG A 90 -6.79 3.10 3.41
C ARG A 90 -5.30 3.38 3.31
N VAL A 91 -4.72 3.18 2.12
CA VAL A 91 -3.30 3.50 1.87
C VAL A 91 -3.07 5.00 1.97
N GLY A 92 -3.95 5.83 1.39
CA GLY A 92 -3.85 7.29 1.44
C GLY A 92 -3.83 7.85 2.86
N THR A 93 -4.65 7.29 3.76
CA THR A 93 -4.61 7.64 5.19
C THR A 93 -3.26 7.32 5.81
N ALA A 94 -2.71 6.13 5.58
CA ALA A 94 -1.39 5.77 6.07
C ALA A 94 -0.30 6.69 5.53
N ILE A 95 -0.29 6.96 4.22
CA ILE A 95 0.66 7.87 3.58
C ILE A 95 0.60 9.28 4.18
N THR A 96 -0.60 9.78 4.47
CA THR A 96 -0.79 11.10 5.11
C THR A 96 -0.12 11.16 6.48
N HIS A 97 -0.29 10.12 7.30
CA HIS A 97 0.39 10.03 8.60
C HIS A 97 1.91 9.96 8.46
N LEU A 98 2.42 9.20 7.49
CA LEU A 98 3.85 9.05 7.27
C LEU A 98 4.50 10.35 6.78
N THR A 99 3.81 11.14 5.97
CA THR A 99 4.30 12.46 5.57
C THR A 99 4.37 13.45 6.71
N ALA A 100 3.40 13.43 7.62
CA ALA A 100 3.49 14.26 8.82
C ALA A 100 4.78 13.93 9.59
N ARG A 101 5.13 12.63 9.72
CA ARG A 101 6.39 12.21 10.35
C ARG A 101 7.63 12.66 9.59
N ARG A 102 7.66 12.57 8.25
CA ARG A 102 8.78 13.10 7.45
C ARG A 102 8.93 14.61 7.60
N ARG A 103 7.82 15.34 7.62
CA ARG A 103 7.81 16.78 7.83
C ARG A 103 8.36 17.14 9.21
N ASP A 104 7.91 16.47 10.26
CA ASP A 104 8.37 16.72 11.63
C ASP A 104 9.87 16.40 11.79
N ALA A 105 10.35 15.30 11.19
CA ALA A 105 11.78 14.97 11.17
C ALA A 105 12.61 16.08 10.50
N ARG A 106 12.13 16.63 9.39
CA ARG A 106 12.79 17.75 8.68
C ARG A 106 12.79 19.05 9.49
N ILE A 107 11.69 19.38 10.17
CA ILE A 107 11.54 20.65 10.91
C ILE A 107 12.31 20.60 12.24
N TYR A 108 12.22 19.50 12.97
CA TYR A 108 12.72 19.40 14.34
C TYR A 108 14.05 18.65 14.46
N GLY A 109 14.59 18.11 13.36
CA GLY A 109 15.84 17.33 13.38
C GLY A 109 15.72 16.01 14.13
N VAL A 110 14.50 15.49 14.32
CA VAL A 110 14.25 14.22 15.00
C VAL A 110 14.38 13.04 14.02
N PRO A 111 14.66 11.81 14.50
CA PRO A 111 14.74 10.64 13.63
C PRO A 111 13.45 10.41 12.84
N MET A 112 13.59 10.10 11.54
CA MET A 112 12.48 9.77 10.64
C MET A 112 11.97 8.35 10.91
N ARG A 113 11.19 8.18 11.98
CA ARG A 113 10.65 6.87 12.40
C ARG A 113 9.13 6.90 12.50
N ASP A 114 8.50 5.81 12.10
CA ASP A 114 7.09 5.56 12.35
C ASP A 114 6.94 4.28 13.19
N THR A 115 6.26 4.37 14.33
CA THR A 115 6.14 3.26 15.29
C THR A 115 5.01 2.29 14.93
N TYR A 116 4.06 2.73 14.10
CA TYR A 116 2.87 1.93 13.77
C TYR A 116 3.11 0.97 12.60
N TYR A 117 3.64 1.47 11.47
CA TYR A 117 3.87 0.63 10.29
C TYR A 117 5.33 0.11 10.22
N ASN A 118 6.28 0.87 10.80
CA ASN A 118 7.71 0.64 10.75
C ASN A 118 8.24 0.50 9.30
N ILE A 119 7.80 1.40 8.40
CA ILE A 119 8.15 1.38 6.98
C ILE A 119 8.99 2.57 6.52
N LEU A 120 9.01 3.70 7.25
CA LEU A 120 9.93 4.82 6.93
C LEU A 120 11.40 4.42 7.04
N ARG A 121 11.72 3.39 7.83
CA ARG A 121 13.07 2.81 7.89
C ARG A 121 13.60 2.32 6.54
N PHE A 122 12.73 2.11 5.54
CA PHE A 122 13.15 1.72 4.20
C PHE A 122 13.66 2.90 3.34
N LEU A 123 13.45 4.15 3.79
CA LEU A 123 14.03 5.34 3.17
C LEU A 123 15.48 5.59 3.63
N ASP A 124 15.82 5.19 4.86
CA ASP A 124 17.13 5.40 5.46
C ASP A 124 18.18 4.36 5.06
N LYS A 125 17.76 3.25 4.43
CA LYS A 125 18.72 2.24 3.98
C LYS A 125 19.48 2.79 2.77
N PRO A 126 20.82 2.80 2.77
CA PRO A 126 21.55 3.01 1.52
C PRO A 126 21.00 2.01 0.50
N GLN A 127 20.69 2.50 -0.70
CA GLN A 127 20.45 1.61 -1.82
C GLN A 127 21.76 0.84 -2.00
N ASP A 128 21.81 -0.39 -1.51
CA ASP A 128 22.81 -1.35 -1.95
C ASP A 128 22.59 -1.52 -3.46
N ASN A 129 23.26 -0.66 -4.23
CA ASN A 129 23.56 -0.87 -5.63
C ASN A 129 24.37 -2.16 -5.68
N GLN A 130 23.68 -3.30 -5.79
CA GLN A 130 24.30 -4.56 -6.14
C GLN A 130 23.85 -4.94 -7.55
N LEU A 131 24.73 -4.54 -8.48
CA LEU A 131 25.26 -5.29 -9.63
C LEU A 131 24.31 -6.23 -10.37
#